data_AF-A0A0V1FEJ2-F1
#
_entry.id   AF-A0A0V1FEJ2-F1
#
_cell.length_a   1.000
_cell.length_b   1.000
_cell.length_c   1.000
_cell.angle_alpha   90.00
_cell.angle_beta   90.00
_cell.angle_gamma   90.00
#
_symmetry.space_group_name_H-M   'P 1'
#
loop_
_entity.id
_entity.type
_entity.pdbx_description
1 polymer ?
#
loop_
_entity_poly.entity_id
_entity_poly.type
_entity_poly.pdbx_seq_one_letter_code
_entity_poly.pdbx_strand_id
1 'polypeptide(L)'
;MSRSRCLAPCTVSAKRLFQLLWLKGFDWDDQLPLDINSVWCQWKRELETLECVRVPRALMVTLRDQVRHSELQVFGDASEAACGAVAYLMTESLNGAKEVRFCLAKTSVALVKRLSL
;
A
#
# COMPACT_ATOMS: atom_id res chain seq x y z
N MET A 1 -6.40 2.27 -18.01
CA MET A 1 -5.75 3.15 -17.00
C MET A 1 -5.23 2.29 -15.85
N SER A 2 -3.91 2.09 -15.75
CA SER A 2 -3.30 1.33 -14.65
C SER A 2 -3.43 2.12 -13.34
N ARG A 3 -4.27 1.66 -12.41
CA ARG A 3 -4.33 2.21 -11.05
C ARG A 3 -3.18 1.60 -10.24
N SER A 4 -1.98 2.14 -10.38
CA SER A 4 -0.87 1.83 -9.46
C SER A 4 -1.28 2.31 -8.07
N ARG A 5 -1.65 1.36 -7.20
CA ARG A 5 -2.12 1.61 -5.83
C ARG A 5 -0.94 1.92 -4.91
N CYS A 6 -0.20 2.99 -5.16
CA CYS A 6 0.92 3.43 -4.30
C CYS A 6 0.47 3.83 -2.89
N LEU A 7 -0.79 4.24 -2.74
CA LEU A 7 -1.40 4.62 -1.46
C LEU A 7 -1.92 3.43 -0.64
N ALA A 8 -1.56 2.20 -1.02
CA ALA A 8 -2.01 0.98 -0.34
C ALA A 8 -1.77 1.01 1.19
N PRO A 9 -0.62 1.51 1.72
CA PRO A 9 -0.41 1.64 3.16
C PRO A 9 -1.41 2.59 3.85
N CYS A 10 -1.64 3.78 3.28
CA CYS A 10 -2.57 4.75 3.86
C CYS A 10 -4.01 4.23 3.86
N THR A 11 -4.41 3.54 2.79
CA THR A 11 -5.76 2.99 2.66
C THR A 11 -6.01 1.79 3.58
N VAL A 12 -5.00 0.97 3.90
CA VAL A 12 -5.19 -0.17 4.82
C VAL A 12 -5.37 0.30 6.25
N SER A 13 -4.64 1.33 6.69
CA SER A 13 -4.82 1.94 8.02
C SER A 13 -6.24 2.49 8.18
N ALA A 14 -6.75 3.20 7.18
CA ALA A 14 -8.13 3.71 7.19
C ALA A 14 -9.15 2.58 7.28
N LYS A 15 -9.02 1.55 6.44
CA LYS A 15 -9.93 0.40 6.42
C LYS A 15 -9.92 -0.36 7.75
N ARG A 16 -8.76 -0.51 8.39
CA ARG A 16 -8.65 -1.12 9.72
C ARG A 16 -9.40 -0.31 10.77
N LEU A 17 -9.29 1.02 10.72
CA LEU A 17 -10.01 1.90 11.64
C LEU A 17 -11.53 1.78 11.48
N PHE A 18 -12.02 1.79 10.24
CA PHE A 18 -13.45 1.57 9.96
C PHE A 18 -13.93 0.18 10.40
N GLN A 19 -13.12 -0.86 10.16
CA GLN A 19 -13.43 -2.21 10.64
C GLN A 19 -13.55 -2.22 12.17
N LEU A 20 -12.67 -1.52 12.89
CA LEU A 20 -12.73 -1.43 14.35
C LEU A 20 -13.97 -0.67 14.84
N LEU A 21 -14.37 0.40 14.16
CA LEU A 21 -15.59 1.16 14.48
C LEU A 21 -16.86 0.31 14.30
N TRP A 22 -16.96 -0.40 13.17
CA TRP A 22 -18.08 -1.31 12.92
C TRP A 22 -18.17 -2.43 13.95
N LEU A 23 -17.03 -3.00 14.36
CA LEU A 23 -17.01 -4.05 15.38
C LEU A 23 -17.44 -3.55 16.76
N LYS A 24 -17.20 -2.28 17.06
CA LYS A 24 -17.67 -1.64 18.28
C LYS A 24 -19.12 -1.15 18.19
N GLY A 25 -19.77 -1.27 17.03
CA GLY A 25 -21.18 -0.90 16.83
C GLY A 25 -21.44 0.59 16.69
N PHE A 26 -20.43 1.39 16.32
CA PHE A 26 -20.61 2.82 16.05
C PHE A 26 -21.23 3.06 14.68
N ASP A 27 -22.20 3.96 14.64
CA ASP A 27 -22.74 4.53 13.41
C ASP A 27 -21.89 5.71 12.89
N TRP A 28 -22.19 6.16 11.68
CA TRP A 28 -21.41 7.21 11.00
C TRP A 28 -21.45 8.56 11.70
N ASP A 29 -22.55 8.87 12.38
CA ASP A 29 -22.78 10.16 13.06
C ASP A 29 -22.43 10.12 14.55
N ASP A 30 -22.03 8.95 15.06
CA ASP A 30 -21.71 8.79 16.48
C ASP A 30 -20.40 9.52 16.83
N GLN A 31 -20.37 10.08 18.03
CA GLN A 31 -19.16 10.72 18.52
C GLN A 31 -18.08 9.66 18.80
N LEU A 32 -16.93 9.83 18.15
CA LEU A 32 -15.81 8.91 18.29
C LEU A 32 -15.27 8.91 19.74
N PRO A 33 -15.04 7.72 20.33
CA PRO A 33 -14.29 7.58 21.56
C PRO A 33 -12.91 8.25 21.48
N LEU A 34 -12.41 8.77 22.60
CA LEU A 34 -11.14 9.48 22.69
C LEU A 34 -9.95 8.66 22.15
N ASP A 35 -9.93 7.35 22.40
CA ASP A 35 -8.92 6.43 21.91
C ASP A 35 -8.90 6.38 20.38
N ILE A 36 -10.07 6.33 19.74
CA ILE A 36 -10.19 6.23 18.28
C ILE A 36 -9.95 7.59 17.61
N ASN A 37 -10.45 8.67 18.22
CA ASN A 37 -10.28 10.01 17.69
C ASN A 37 -8.78 10.39 17.60
N SER A 38 -7.97 9.95 18.57
CA SER A 38 -6.52 10.17 18.54
C SER A 38 -5.85 9.51 17.32
N VAL A 39 -6.23 8.27 17.02
CA VAL A 39 -5.75 7.50 15.86
C VAL A 39 -6.24 8.11 14.55
N TRP A 40 -7.51 8.53 14.49
CA TRP A 40 -8.07 9.22 13.33
C TRP A 40 -7.33 10.52 13.01
N CYS A 41 -7.07 11.34 14.02
CA CYS A 41 -6.33 12.59 13.87
C CYS A 41 -4.86 12.36 13.48
N GLN A 42 -4.23 11.30 13.97
CA GLN A 42 -2.90 10.90 13.52
C GLN A 42 -2.92 10.48 12.04
N TRP A 43 -3.84 9.60 11.65
CA TRP A 43 -3.99 9.17 10.26
C TRP A 43 -4.26 10.33 9.30
N LYS A 44 -5.09 11.31 9.70
CA LYS A 44 -5.33 12.53 8.91
C LYS A 44 -4.04 13.34 8.69
N ARG A 45 -3.20 13.51 9.71
CA ARG A 45 -1.91 14.19 9.56
C ARG A 45 -0.96 13.44 8.64
N GLU A 46 -0.96 12.10 8.71
CA GLU A 46 -0.17 11.28 7.78
C GLU A 46 -0.66 11.44 6.33
N LEU A 47 -1.96 11.61 6.10
CA LEU A 47 -2.49 11.88 4.76
C LEU A 47 -1.98 13.20 4.17
N GLU A 48 -1.78 14.24 4.99
CA GLU A 48 -1.24 15.51 4.51
C GLU A 48 0.16 15.33 3.92
N THR A 49 0.95 14.38 4.44
CA THR A 49 2.28 14.06 3.90
C THR A 49 2.25 13.44 2.51
N LEU A 50 1.09 12.95 2.04
CA LEU A 50 0.94 12.38 0.71
C LEU A 50 1.16 13.40 -0.41
N GLU A 51 0.97 14.69 -0.13
CA GLU A 51 1.26 15.75 -1.09
C GLU A 51 2.73 15.75 -1.53
N CYS A 52 3.64 15.28 -0.68
CA CYS A 52 5.07 15.16 -0.97
C CYS A 52 5.44 13.85 -1.70
N VAL A 53 4.52 12.87 -1.77
CA VAL A 53 4.80 11.58 -2.39
C VAL A 53 4.78 11.72 -3.91
N ARG A 54 5.86 11.29 -4.56
CA ARG A 54 5.99 11.26 -6.02
C ARG A 54 6.28 9.84 -6.47
N VAL A 55 5.41 9.29 -7.32
CA VAL A 55 5.61 7.96 -7.92
C VAL A 55 5.79 8.12 -9.42
N PRO A 56 7.00 7.85 -9.94
CA PRO A 56 7.25 7.83 -11.38
C PRO A 56 6.31 6.84 -12.07
N ARG A 57 5.55 7.30 -13.07
CA ARG A 57 4.58 6.46 -13.78
C ARG A 57 5.23 5.51 -14.80
N ALA A 58 6.40 5.88 -15.31
CA ALA A 58 7.15 5.04 -16.25
C ALA A 58 7.84 3.91 -15.50
N LEU A 59 7.55 2.67 -15.88
CA LEU A 59 8.17 1.48 -15.31
C LEU A 59 9.52 1.15 -15.95
N MET A 60 9.74 1.59 -17.19
CA MET A 60 10.99 1.40 -17.91
C MET A 60 11.43 2.75 -18.46
N VAL A 61 12.64 3.16 -18.09
CA VAL A 61 13.29 4.38 -18.63
C VAL A 61 14.36 3.99 -19.65
N THR A 62 14.97 2.81 -19.49
CA THR A 62 15.83 2.20 -20.50
C THR A 62 15.03 1.76 -21.72
N LEU A 63 15.52 2.10 -22.92
CA LEU A 63 14.95 1.61 -24.17
C LEU A 63 15.02 0.09 -24.23
N ARG A 64 13.97 -0.54 -24.76
CA ARG A 64 13.78 -2.00 -24.70
C ARG A 64 14.94 -2.79 -25.33
N ASP A 65 15.53 -2.26 -26.40
CA ASP A 65 16.70 -2.82 -27.10
C ASP A 65 18.00 -2.72 -26.28
N GLN A 66 18.02 -1.85 -25.26
CA GLN A 66 19.15 -1.65 -24.36
C GLN A 66 18.98 -2.41 -23.03
N VAL A 67 17.92 -3.21 -22.89
CA VAL A 67 17.68 -4.02 -21.69
C VAL A 67 18.28 -5.40 -21.87
N ARG A 68 19.22 -5.74 -21.00
CA ARG A 68 19.84 -7.05 -20.93
C ARG A 68 18.92 -8.07 -20.25
N HIS A 69 18.32 -7.65 -19.14
CA HIS A 69 17.53 -8.53 -18.27
C HIS A 69 16.47 -7.74 -17.51
N SER A 70 15.38 -8.39 -17.11
CA SER A 70 14.32 -7.78 -16.31
C SER A 70 13.69 -8.80 -15.36
N GLU A 71 13.40 -8.38 -14.13
CA GLU A 71 12.82 -9.19 -13.08
C GLU A 71 11.67 -8.46 -12.40
N LEU A 72 10.56 -9.17 -12.20
CA LEU A 72 9.47 -8.70 -11.34
C LEU A 72 9.67 -9.29 -9.94
N GLN A 73 10.05 -8.45 -8.99
CA GLN A 73 10.26 -8.82 -7.60
C GLN A 73 9.01 -8.48 -6.80
N VAL A 74 8.39 -9.49 -6.18
CA VAL A 74 7.18 -9.33 -5.38
C VAL A 74 7.48 -9.67 -3.93
N PHE A 75 7.23 -8.72 -3.05
CA PHE A 75 7.35 -8.87 -1.61
C PHE A 75 5.95 -8.92 -1.01
N GLY A 76 5.71 -9.82 -0.07
CA GLY A 76 4.45 -9.96 0.64
C GLY A 76 4.69 -10.05 2.14
N ASP A 77 3.78 -9.47 2.91
CA ASP A 77 3.74 -9.60 4.36
C ASP A 77 2.29 -9.81 4.82
N ALA A 78 2.10 -10.55 5.90
CA ALA A 78 0.81 -10.85 6.46
C ALA A 78 0.88 -10.82 7.99
N SER A 79 -0.07 -10.09 8.57
CA SER A 79 -0.30 -10.02 10.02
C SER A 79 -1.73 -10.41 10.33
N GLU A 80 -2.04 -10.64 11.61
CA GLU A 80 -3.43 -10.85 12.05
C GLU A 80 -4.37 -9.71 11.66
N ALA A 81 -3.84 -8.50 11.41
CA ALA A 81 -4.63 -7.33 11.11
C ALA A 81 -4.80 -7.07 9.60
N ALA A 82 -3.82 -7.43 8.78
CA ALA A 82 -3.82 -7.14 7.35
C ALA A 82 -2.77 -7.95 6.59
N CYS A 83 -3.03 -8.15 5.29
CA CYS A 83 -2.06 -8.65 4.32
C CYS A 83 -1.70 -7.55 3.34
N GLY A 84 -0.43 -7.51 2.94
CA GLY A 84 0.12 -6.56 1.98
C GLY A 84 1.05 -7.25 0.99
N ALA A 85 1.09 -6.75 -0.24
CA ALA A 85 2.07 -7.13 -1.23
C ALA A 85 2.51 -5.92 -2.06
N VAL A 86 3.78 -5.88 -2.44
CA VAL A 86 4.38 -4.84 -3.28
C VAL A 86 5.20 -5.49 -4.38
N ALA A 87 5.06 -5.01 -5.60
CA ALA A 87 5.83 -5.45 -6.75
C ALA A 87 6.74 -4.33 -7.28
N TYR A 88 7.98 -4.69 -7.56
CA TYR A 88 8.99 -3.85 -8.18
C TYR A 88 9.49 -4.50 -9.47
N LEU A 89 9.75 -3.69 -10.49
CA LEU A 89 10.43 -4.12 -11.70
C LEU A 89 11.89 -3.71 -11.57
N MET A 90 12.79 -4.68 -11.60
CA MET A 90 14.23 -4.46 -11.72
C MET A 90 14.62 -4.69 -13.18
N THR A 91 15.33 -3.75 -13.77
CA THR A 91 15.87 -3.86 -15.13
C THR A 91 17.38 -3.67 -15.11
N GLU A 92 18.11 -4.57 -15.76
CA GLU A 92 19.53 -4.42 -16.04
C GLU A 92 19.72 -4.06 -17.50
N SER A 93 20.43 -2.98 -17.76
CA SER A 93 20.78 -2.53 -19.10
C SER A 93 22.03 -3.23 -19.63
N LEU A 94 22.27 -3.17 -20.94
CA LEU A 94 23.44 -3.79 -21.58
C LEU A 94 24.79 -3.30 -21.05
N ASN A 95 24.84 -2.06 -20.52
CA ASN A 95 26.04 -1.51 -19.90
C ASN A 95 26.21 -1.92 -18.41
N GLY A 96 25.30 -2.77 -17.89
CA GLY A 96 25.30 -3.27 -16.52
C GLY A 96 24.60 -2.36 -15.50
N ALA A 97 24.08 -1.19 -15.90
CA ALA A 97 23.32 -0.34 -14.98
C ALA A 97 21.99 -0.99 -14.61
N LYS A 98 21.69 -1.04 -13.31
CA LYS A 98 20.46 -1.59 -12.74
C LYS A 98 19.54 -0.47 -12.28
N GLU A 99 18.25 -0.61 -12.59
CA GLU A 99 17.20 0.32 -12.20
C GLU A 99 16.06 -0.47 -11.55
N VAL A 100 15.48 0.07 -10.48
CA VAL A 100 14.32 -0.52 -9.80
C VAL A 100 13.17 0.47 -9.80
N ARG A 101 11.99 0.02 -10.25
CA ARG A 101 10.78 0.83 -10.33
C ARG A 101 9.62 0.18 -9.60
N PHE A 102 8.93 0.97 -8.78
CA PHE A 102 7.68 0.56 -8.16
C PHE A 102 6.61 0.29 -9.23
N CYS A 103 6.00 -0.88 -9.20
CA CYS A 103 4.92 -1.23 -10.13
C CYS A 103 3.55 -1.01 -9.47
N LEU A 104 3.33 -1.70 -8.37
CA LEU A 104 2.05 -1.71 -7.66
C LEU A 104 2.23 -2.18 -6.22
N ALA A 105 1.30 -1.77 -5.37
CA ALA A 105 1.08 -2.34 -4.06
C ALA A 105 -0.38 -2.71 -3.91
N LYS A 106 -0.67 -3.76 -3.13
CA LYS A 106 -2.02 -4.19 -2.81
C LYS A 106 -2.08 -4.55 -1.34
N THR A 107 -3.11 -4.05 -0.67
CA THR A 107 -3.40 -4.34 0.74
C THR A 107 -4.83 -4.80 0.90
N SER A 108 -5.05 -5.70 1.86
CA SER A 108 -6.35 -6.14 2.33
C SER A 108 -6.34 -6.23 3.84
N VAL A 109 -7.42 -5.77 4.47
CA VAL A 109 -7.62 -5.98 5.90
C VAL A 109 -7.96 -7.46 6.12
N ALA A 110 -7.41 -8.05 7.18
CA ALA A 110 -7.71 -9.44 7.53
C ALA A 110 -9.21 -9.59 7.88
N LEU A 111 -9.76 -10.76 7.59
CA LEU A 111 -11.13 -11.08 7.99
C LEU A 111 -11.22 -11.17 9.51
N VAL A 112 -12.29 -10.62 10.08
CA VAL A 112 -12.52 -10.63 11.54
C VAL A 112 -12.81 -12.05 12.05
N LYS A 113 -13.39 -12.92 11.20
CA LYS A 113 -13.52 -14.34 11.51
C LYS A 113 -12.15 -14.98 11.37
N ARG A 114 -11.54 -15.34 12.50
CA ARG A 114 -10.36 -16.23 12.52
C ARG A 114 -10.73 -17.50 11.78
N LEU A 115 -9.99 -17.80 10.71
CA LEU A 115 -9.96 -19.13 10.15
C LEU A 115 -9.17 -19.99 11.14
N SER A 116 -9.88 -20.84 11.89
CA SER A 116 -9.22 -21.94 12.60
C SER A 116 -8.67 -22.89 11.55
N LEU A 117 -7.37 -23.17 11.62
CA LEU A 117 -6.73 -24.28 10.91
C LEU A 117 -7.26 -25.62 11.45
#